data_AF-A0A969QPZ1-F1
#
_entry.id   AF-A0A969QPZ1-F1
#
_cell.length_a   1.000
_cell.length_b   1.000
_cell.length_c   1.000
_cell.angle_alpha   90.00
_cell.angle_beta   90.00
_cell.angle_gamma   90.00
#
_symmetry.space_group_name_H-M   'P 1'
#
loop_
_entity.id
_entity.type
_entity.pdbx_description
1 polymer ?
#
loop_
_entity_poly.entity_id
_entity_poly.type
_entity_poly.pdbx_seq_one_letter_code
_entity_poly.pdbx_strand_id
1 'polypeptide(L)'
;MSGAAFRFMDARQITVGMVDCLVQRVSYTGDLGYEIFCDFMKERSLWHTLWTAGQDLGIRPFGMRAMMSLRLDKWFGSWAREFSPDYFPGETGIDRFIRWNKPADWIGKAAAMKEKAAGPKRKLCAFIVDAVDADVVAYEPLWIGDKVVGFCSSGGYSHWTGKSVAQAFVPVELIREGLEGEIEILGERRKARMATEPLWDADGA
;
A
#
# COMPACT_ATOMS: atom_id res chain seq x y z
N MET A 1 -10.57 22.79 -9.58
CA MET A 1 -9.58 22.67 -10.67
C MET A 1 -9.85 21.37 -11.40
N SER A 2 -9.73 21.31 -12.73
CA SER A 2 -9.93 20.05 -13.47
C SER A 2 -8.73 19.12 -13.31
N GLY A 3 -8.93 17.82 -13.58
CA GLY A 3 -7.85 16.82 -13.51
C GLY A 3 -6.68 17.11 -14.49
N ALA A 4 -6.96 17.75 -15.62
CA ALA A 4 -5.93 18.21 -16.55
C ALA A 4 -5.13 19.40 -16.00
N ALA A 5 -5.77 20.29 -15.24
CA ALA A 5 -5.14 21.47 -14.67
C ALA A 5 -4.33 21.18 -13.40
N PHE A 6 -4.60 20.08 -12.70
CA PHE A 6 -3.86 19.61 -11.53
C PHE A 6 -3.70 18.08 -11.63
N ARG A 7 -2.60 17.62 -12.20
CA ARG A 7 -2.38 16.19 -12.52
C ARG A 7 -1.99 15.39 -11.28
N PHE A 8 -2.13 14.07 -11.34
CA PHE A 8 -1.61 13.18 -10.30
C PHE A 8 -0.11 13.45 -10.09
N MET A 9 0.32 13.51 -8.83
CA MET A 9 1.68 13.87 -8.39
C MET A 9 2.10 15.33 -8.65
N ASP A 10 1.24 16.21 -9.16
CA ASP A 10 1.52 17.64 -9.12
C ASP A 10 1.52 18.13 -7.65
N ALA A 11 2.32 19.16 -7.36
CA ALA A 11 2.30 19.88 -6.09
C ALA A 11 2.35 21.39 -6.35
N ARG A 12 1.53 22.19 -5.67
CA ARG A 12 1.39 23.63 -5.89
C ARG A 12 1.12 24.39 -4.60
N GLN A 13 1.58 25.63 -4.55
CA GLN A 13 1.17 26.59 -3.52
C GLN A 13 -0.25 27.08 -3.84
N ILE A 14 -1.18 26.91 -2.91
CA ILE A 14 -2.60 27.27 -3.05
C ILE A 14 -3.10 27.83 -1.72
N THR A 15 -3.84 28.93 -1.78
CA THR A 15 -4.58 29.45 -0.62
C THR A 15 -5.94 28.76 -0.50
N VAL A 16 -6.17 28.06 0.62
CA VAL A 16 -7.44 27.39 0.95
C VAL A 16 -8.12 28.17 2.08
N GLY A 17 -9.23 28.84 1.76
CA GLY A 17 -9.81 29.83 2.66
C GLY A 17 -8.85 31.00 2.86
N MET A 18 -8.33 31.15 4.09
CA MET A 18 -7.33 32.16 4.46
C MET A 18 -5.96 31.54 4.81
N VAL A 19 -5.72 30.30 4.38
CA VAL A 19 -4.51 29.52 4.73
C VAL A 19 -3.71 29.23 3.46
N ASP A 20 -2.46 29.70 3.43
CA ASP A 20 -1.51 29.31 2.39
C ASP A 20 -1.02 27.89 2.64
N CYS A 21 -1.17 27.03 1.63
CA CYS A 21 -0.87 25.61 1.70
C CYS A 21 0.04 25.17 0.55
N LEU A 22 0.89 24.18 0.82
CA LEU A 22 1.39 23.29 -0.23
C LEU A 22 0.36 22.17 -0.42
N VAL A 23 -0.27 22.11 -1.58
CA VAL A 23 -1.26 21.10 -1.93
C VAL A 23 -0.62 20.12 -2.92
N GLN A 24 -0.71 18.83 -2.65
CA GLN A 24 -0.24 17.76 -3.53
C GLN A 24 -1.40 16.84 -3.90
N ARG A 25 -1.54 16.49 -5.19
CA ARG A 25 -2.53 15.49 -5.63
C ARG A 25 -1.94 14.09 -5.52
N VAL A 26 -2.11 13.50 -4.35
CA VAL A 26 -1.70 12.14 -4.00
C VAL A 26 -2.56 11.64 -2.85
N SER A 27 -2.72 10.33 -2.71
CA SER A 27 -3.51 9.73 -1.66
C SER A 27 -3.04 8.31 -1.36
N TYR A 28 -2.82 7.99 -0.09
CA TYR A 28 -2.49 6.63 0.34
C TYR A 28 -3.73 5.71 0.44
N THR A 29 -4.93 6.28 0.35
CA THR A 29 -6.17 5.48 0.26
C THR A 29 -6.40 4.92 -1.13
N GLY A 30 -5.74 5.48 -2.15
CA GLY A 30 -5.93 5.10 -3.55
C GLY A 30 -7.07 5.83 -4.26
N ASP A 31 -7.90 6.57 -3.54
CA ASP A 31 -8.95 7.41 -4.13
C ASP A 31 -8.41 8.77 -4.57
N LEU A 32 -9.24 9.51 -5.34
CA LEU A 32 -9.00 10.92 -5.60
C LEU A 32 -8.89 11.68 -4.27
N GLY A 33 -7.71 12.24 -4.04
CA GLY A 33 -7.43 12.99 -2.83
C GLY A 33 -6.28 13.97 -3.00
N TYR A 34 -6.14 14.80 -1.98
CA TYR A 34 -5.07 15.77 -1.86
C TYR A 34 -4.49 15.72 -0.45
N GLU A 35 -3.16 15.77 -0.38
CA GLU A 35 -2.44 16.07 0.86
C GLU A 35 -2.25 17.59 0.93
N ILE A 36 -2.69 18.19 2.03
CA ILE A 36 -2.70 19.65 2.21
C ILE A 36 -1.82 19.97 3.41
N PHE A 37 -0.66 20.56 3.14
CA PHE A 37 0.32 20.96 4.14
C PHE A 37 0.21 22.45 4.41
N CYS A 38 0.15 22.85 5.68
CA CYS A 38 0.09 24.25 6.08
C CYS A 38 0.93 24.48 7.36
N ASP A 39 1.07 25.75 7.76
CA ASP A 39 1.68 26.09 9.04
C ASP A 39 0.83 25.56 10.21
N PHE A 40 1.48 25.01 11.24
CA PHE A 40 0.81 24.38 12.38
C PHE A 40 -0.18 25.32 13.10
N MET A 41 0.08 26.64 13.12
CA MET A 41 -0.81 27.63 13.72
C MET A 41 -2.10 27.80 12.92
N LYS A 42 -2.10 27.41 11.64
CA LYS A 42 -3.24 27.54 10.72
C LYS A 42 -4.06 26.26 10.57
N GLU A 43 -3.62 25.12 11.12
CA GLU A 43 -4.28 23.82 10.96
C GLU A 43 -5.77 23.82 11.33
N ARG A 44 -6.13 24.42 12.48
CA ARG A 44 -7.55 24.51 12.90
C ARG A 44 -8.39 25.33 11.93
N SER A 45 -7.84 26.42 11.41
CA SER A 45 -8.53 27.25 10.41
C SER A 45 -8.75 26.49 9.11
N LEU A 46 -7.73 25.75 8.66
CA LEU A 46 -7.84 24.89 7.49
C LEU A 46 -8.89 23.80 7.69
N TRP A 47 -8.86 23.13 8.84
CA TRP A 47 -9.86 22.12 9.22
C TRP A 47 -11.28 22.67 9.14
N HIS A 48 -11.55 23.80 9.80
CA HIS A 48 -12.89 24.38 9.79
C HIS A 48 -13.33 24.85 8.39
N THR A 49 -12.39 25.35 7.58
CA THR A 49 -12.67 25.73 6.19
C THR A 49 -13.15 24.52 5.39
N LEU A 50 -12.41 23.42 5.43
CA LEU A 50 -12.74 22.18 4.71
C LEU A 50 -14.00 21.51 5.29
N TRP A 51 -14.10 21.44 6.61
CA TRP A 51 -15.22 20.84 7.31
C TRP A 51 -16.54 21.53 6.94
N THR A 52 -16.56 22.86 6.97
CA THR A 52 -17.75 23.66 6.62
C THR A 52 -18.10 23.49 5.15
N ALA A 53 -17.11 23.59 4.26
CA ALA A 53 -17.32 23.48 2.81
C ALA A 53 -17.74 22.08 2.35
N GLY A 54 -17.48 21.04 3.15
CA GLY A 54 -17.82 19.65 2.82
C GLY A 54 -19.13 19.14 3.42
N GLN A 55 -19.86 19.95 4.21
CA GLN A 55 -21.06 19.47 4.92
C GLN A 55 -22.16 18.99 3.97
N ASP A 56 -22.41 19.72 2.89
CA ASP A 56 -23.39 19.37 1.85
C ASP A 56 -22.98 18.13 1.04
N LEU A 57 -21.69 17.79 1.04
CA LEU A 57 -21.13 16.57 0.45
C LEU A 57 -21.07 15.40 1.43
N GLY A 58 -21.48 15.58 2.68
CA GLY A 58 -21.45 14.54 3.71
C GLY A 58 -20.03 14.20 4.20
N ILE A 59 -19.12 15.17 4.23
CA ILE A 59 -17.74 14.99 4.70
C ILE A 59 -17.68 14.37 6.10
N ARG A 60 -16.75 13.43 6.30
CA ARG A 60 -16.54 12.76 7.59
C ARG A 60 -15.05 12.61 7.89
N PRO A 61 -14.64 12.75 9.16
CA PRO A 61 -13.30 12.36 9.56
C PRO A 61 -13.18 10.84 9.49
N PHE A 62 -12.01 10.35 9.07
CA PHE A 62 -11.64 8.94 9.20
C PHE A 62 -10.25 8.83 9.81
N GLY A 63 -10.00 7.73 10.51
CA GLY A 63 -8.76 7.51 11.25
C GLY A 63 -7.83 6.52 10.59
N MET A 64 -6.66 6.34 11.22
CA MET A 64 -5.58 5.45 10.77
C MET A 64 -6.05 4.02 10.45
N ARG A 65 -6.98 3.46 11.23
CA ARG A 65 -7.47 2.08 10.99
C ARG A 65 -8.16 1.93 9.64
N ALA A 66 -9.02 2.89 9.29
CA ALA A 66 -9.69 2.89 8.00
C ALA A 66 -8.69 3.14 6.85
N MET A 67 -7.71 4.05 7.05
CA MET A 67 -6.63 4.25 6.07
C MET A 67 -5.79 2.98 5.84
N MET A 68 -5.48 2.24 6.91
CA MET A 68 -4.70 1.00 6.82
C MET A 68 -5.48 -0.15 6.16
N SER A 69 -6.81 -0.11 6.19
CA SER A 69 -7.67 -0.99 5.38
C SER A 69 -7.65 -0.58 3.91
N LEU A 70 -7.95 0.70 3.60
CA LEU A 70 -8.03 1.21 2.22
C LEU A 70 -6.72 1.00 1.42
N ARG A 71 -5.56 1.21 2.05
CA ARG A 71 -4.27 1.01 1.37
C ARG A 71 -4.06 -0.44 0.90
N LEU A 72 -4.68 -1.42 1.58
CA LEU A 72 -4.59 -2.83 1.20
C LEU A 72 -5.39 -3.12 -0.07
N ASP A 73 -6.47 -2.38 -0.32
CA ASP A 73 -7.28 -2.53 -1.54
C ASP A 73 -6.48 -2.19 -2.81
N LYS A 74 -5.46 -1.33 -2.68
CA LYS A 74 -4.47 -1.00 -3.72
C LYS A 74 -3.15 -1.76 -3.61
N TRP A 75 -3.00 -2.63 -2.62
CA TRP A 75 -1.74 -3.31 -2.29
C TRP A 75 -0.56 -2.35 -2.03
N PHE A 76 -0.83 -1.16 -1.49
CA PHE A 76 0.23 -0.24 -1.14
C PHE A 76 1.02 -0.77 0.06
N GLY A 77 2.33 -0.87 -0.08
CA GLY A 77 3.21 -1.27 1.02
C GLY A 77 3.43 -0.16 2.04
N SER A 78 3.84 -0.53 3.24
CA SER A 78 4.24 0.38 4.32
C SER A 78 5.67 0.12 4.79
N TRP A 79 6.37 1.18 5.22
CA TRP A 79 7.68 1.05 5.83
C TRP A 79 7.57 0.34 7.19
N ALA A 80 8.58 -0.47 7.53
CA ALA A 80 8.58 -1.46 8.63
C ALA A 80 7.57 -2.61 8.47
N ARG A 81 6.94 -2.75 7.31
CA ARG A 81 6.07 -3.89 6.96
C ARG A 81 6.57 -4.53 5.67
N GLU A 82 6.11 -4.01 4.54
CA GLU A 82 6.55 -4.45 3.22
C GLU A 82 7.97 -3.95 2.90
N PHE A 83 8.38 -2.83 3.48
CA PHE A 83 9.69 -2.23 3.24
C PHE A 83 10.49 -2.13 4.53
N SER A 84 11.67 -2.74 4.56
CA SER A 84 12.64 -2.63 5.65
C SER A 84 14.06 -2.81 5.08
N PRO A 85 15.12 -2.56 5.88
CA PRO A 85 16.48 -2.92 5.48
C PRO A 85 16.70 -4.42 5.23
N ASP A 86 15.74 -5.28 5.58
CA ASP A 86 15.82 -6.73 5.40
C ASP A 86 15.44 -7.19 3.99
N TYR A 87 14.91 -6.29 3.16
CA TYR A 87 14.35 -6.63 1.84
C TYR A 87 15.01 -5.82 0.72
N PHE A 88 15.29 -6.48 -0.39
CA PHE A 88 15.69 -5.82 -1.62
C PHE A 88 14.49 -5.22 -2.38
N PRO A 89 14.74 -4.20 -3.22
CA PRO A 89 13.68 -3.60 -4.03
C PRO A 89 12.96 -4.58 -4.96
N GLY A 90 13.67 -5.56 -5.54
CA GLY A 90 13.08 -6.56 -6.43
C GLY A 90 12.18 -7.56 -5.70
N GLU A 91 12.42 -7.79 -4.41
CA GLU A 91 11.54 -8.61 -3.56
C GLU A 91 10.20 -7.91 -3.27
N THR A 92 10.18 -6.58 -3.25
CA THR A 92 9.02 -5.78 -2.78
C THR A 92 8.27 -5.07 -3.92
N GLY A 93 8.80 -5.14 -5.15
CA GLY A 93 8.20 -4.50 -6.33
C GLY A 93 8.41 -2.98 -6.40
N ILE A 94 9.20 -2.39 -5.50
CA ILE A 94 9.55 -0.96 -5.54
C ILE A 94 10.74 -0.66 -6.46
N ASP A 95 11.37 -1.70 -7.01
CA ASP A 95 12.40 -1.61 -8.04
C ASP A 95 11.94 -0.82 -9.27
N ARG A 96 10.64 -0.81 -9.56
CA ARG A 96 10.01 0.03 -10.60
C ARG A 96 10.20 1.53 -10.40
N PHE A 97 10.41 1.98 -9.16
CA PHE A 97 10.65 3.39 -8.82
C PHE A 97 12.14 3.77 -8.86
N ILE A 98 13.03 2.80 -9.09
CA ILE A 98 14.47 3.05 -9.12
C ILE A 98 14.90 3.54 -10.50
N ARG A 99 15.56 4.70 -10.53
CA ARG A 99 16.24 5.20 -11.73
C ARG A 99 17.60 4.52 -11.91
N TRP A 100 17.58 3.30 -12.43
CA TRP A 100 18.77 2.44 -12.60
C TRP A 100 19.91 3.08 -13.38
N ASN A 101 19.60 3.90 -14.39
CA ASN A 101 20.57 4.57 -15.24
C ASN A 101 21.02 5.95 -14.71
N LYS A 102 20.67 6.32 -13.47
CA LYS A 102 21.16 7.57 -12.86
C LYS A 102 22.70 7.53 -12.80
N PRO A 103 23.41 8.54 -13.35
CA PRO A 103 24.87 8.53 -13.38
C PRO A 103 25.51 8.47 -11.99
N ALA A 104 24.93 9.18 -11.02
CA ALA A 104 25.42 9.22 -9.64
C ALA A 104 25.56 7.81 -9.03
N ASP A 105 26.58 7.64 -8.20
CA ASP A 105 26.74 6.45 -7.36
C ASP A 105 25.96 6.64 -6.05
N TRP A 106 24.68 6.29 -6.09
CA TRP A 106 23.78 6.42 -4.95
C TRP A 106 23.97 5.26 -3.97
N ILE A 107 23.66 5.52 -2.69
CA ILE A 107 23.82 4.55 -1.61
C ILE A 107 23.04 3.28 -1.94
N GLY A 108 23.74 2.14 -1.98
CA GLY A 108 23.15 0.84 -2.30
C GLY A 108 23.17 0.43 -3.78
N LYS A 109 23.67 1.27 -4.70
CA LYS A 109 23.66 1.01 -6.16
C LYS A 109 24.24 -0.33 -6.57
N ALA A 110 25.46 -0.62 -6.12
CA ALA A 110 26.13 -1.87 -6.46
C ALA A 110 25.35 -3.11 -6.00
N ALA A 111 24.81 -3.08 -4.77
CA ALA A 111 24.04 -4.19 -4.21
C ALA A 111 22.71 -4.39 -4.93
N ALA A 112 21.97 -3.30 -5.20
CA ALA A 112 20.71 -3.34 -5.93
C ALA A 112 20.90 -3.80 -7.39
N MET A 113 21.97 -3.36 -8.07
CA MET A 113 22.29 -3.81 -9.43
C MET A 113 22.64 -5.30 -9.47
N LYS A 114 23.33 -5.82 -8.44
CA LYS A 114 23.63 -7.25 -8.30
C LYS A 114 22.36 -8.07 -8.09
N GLU A 115 21.45 -7.63 -7.22
CA GLU A 115 20.17 -8.30 -7.00
C GLU A 115 19.29 -8.27 -8.27
N LYS A 116 19.21 -7.12 -8.95
CA LYS A 116 18.52 -7.00 -10.24
C LYS A 116 19.03 -8.00 -11.29
N ALA A 117 20.35 -8.21 -11.36
CA ALA A 117 20.95 -9.14 -12.31
C ALA A 117 20.72 -10.61 -11.93
N ALA A 118 20.73 -10.93 -10.63
CA ALA A 118 20.51 -12.29 -10.13
C ALA A 118 19.02 -12.69 -10.09
N GLY A 119 18.12 -11.71 -9.94
CA GLY A 119 16.71 -11.91 -9.64
C GLY A 119 16.46 -12.13 -8.14
N PRO A 120 15.31 -11.67 -7.60
CA PRO A 120 14.94 -11.91 -6.21
C PRO A 120 14.60 -13.39 -5.99
N LYS A 121 14.89 -13.91 -4.79
CA LYS A 121 14.55 -15.30 -4.41
C LYS A 121 13.12 -15.47 -3.92
N ARG A 122 12.50 -14.38 -3.50
CA ARG A 122 11.09 -14.31 -3.07
C ARG A 122 10.50 -12.98 -3.53
N LYS A 123 9.19 -12.91 -3.67
CA LYS A 123 8.49 -11.66 -3.96
C LYS A 123 7.31 -11.48 -3.03
N LEU A 124 6.98 -10.22 -2.78
CA LEU A 124 5.77 -9.83 -2.11
C LEU A 124 4.57 -10.08 -3.03
N CYS A 125 3.62 -10.86 -2.57
CA CYS A 125 2.40 -11.22 -3.29
C CYS A 125 1.18 -10.90 -2.43
N ALA A 126 0.09 -10.50 -3.08
CA ALA A 126 -1.19 -10.26 -2.43
C ALA A 126 -2.02 -11.54 -2.36
N PHE A 127 -2.81 -11.68 -1.30
CA PHE A 127 -3.68 -12.83 -1.06
C PHE A 127 -5.05 -12.36 -0.55
N ILE A 128 -6.09 -13.03 -1.03
CA ILE A 128 -7.42 -13.02 -0.41
C ILE A 128 -7.50 -14.25 0.49
N VAL A 129 -7.98 -14.04 1.72
CA VAL A 129 -7.99 -15.06 2.78
C VAL A 129 -9.42 -15.37 3.19
N ASP A 130 -9.76 -16.65 3.24
CA ASP A 130 -11.03 -17.16 3.76
C ASP A 130 -10.99 -17.17 5.31
N ALA A 131 -10.82 -15.98 5.89
CA ALA A 131 -10.85 -15.76 7.33
C ALA A 131 -12.28 -15.87 7.88
N VAL A 132 -12.40 -16.13 9.18
CA VAL A 132 -13.70 -16.33 9.85
C VAL A 132 -13.99 -15.16 10.79
N ASP A 133 -13.21 -15.03 11.85
CA ASP A 133 -13.43 -14.08 12.96
C ASP A 133 -12.16 -13.29 13.35
N ALA A 134 -11.05 -13.56 12.66
CA ALA A 134 -9.78 -12.86 12.82
C ALA A 134 -9.09 -12.69 11.46
N ASP A 135 -8.63 -11.47 11.18
CA ASP A 135 -7.86 -11.15 9.98
C ASP A 135 -6.36 -11.29 10.22
N VAL A 136 -5.61 -11.41 9.13
CA VAL A 136 -4.15 -11.33 9.13
C VAL A 136 -3.73 -9.94 9.61
N VAL A 137 -2.72 -9.86 10.48
CA VAL A 137 -2.09 -8.61 10.90
C VAL A 137 -0.69 -8.51 10.32
N ALA A 138 0.23 -9.37 10.76
CA ALA A 138 1.61 -9.48 10.29
C ALA A 138 2.28 -10.73 10.89
N TYR A 139 3.25 -11.26 10.15
CA TYR A 139 4.09 -12.42 10.46
C TYR A 139 3.39 -13.78 10.52
N GLU A 140 2.09 -13.86 10.21
CA GLU A 140 1.39 -15.12 10.03
C GLU A 140 2.07 -15.97 8.94
N PRO A 141 2.35 -17.26 9.21
CA PRO A 141 3.06 -18.11 8.25
C PRO A 141 2.17 -18.45 7.05
N LEU A 142 2.77 -18.42 5.86
CA LEU A 142 2.15 -18.91 4.64
C LEU A 142 2.58 -20.36 4.41
N TRP A 143 1.60 -21.25 4.35
CA TRP A 143 1.74 -22.67 4.09
C TRP A 143 1.38 -22.99 2.64
N ILE A 144 2.17 -23.87 2.01
CA ILE A 144 1.81 -24.54 0.77
C ILE A 144 2.00 -26.04 1.00
N GLY A 145 0.89 -26.78 1.03
CA GLY A 145 0.88 -28.14 1.53
C GLY A 145 1.33 -28.18 2.99
N ASP A 146 2.27 -29.06 3.31
CA ASP A 146 2.75 -29.27 4.69
C ASP A 146 3.94 -28.39 5.09
N LYS A 147 4.33 -27.41 4.27
CA LYS A 147 5.52 -26.59 4.49
C LYS A 147 5.17 -25.12 4.65
N VAL A 148 5.76 -24.48 5.65
CA VAL A 148 5.86 -23.02 5.71
C VAL A 148 6.84 -22.57 4.63
N VAL A 149 6.37 -21.74 3.71
CA VAL A 149 7.17 -21.23 2.58
C VAL A 149 7.44 -19.74 2.68
N GLY A 150 6.71 -19.04 3.54
CA GLY A 150 6.76 -17.59 3.64
C GLY A 150 6.03 -17.07 4.88
N PHE A 151 5.85 -15.75 4.91
CA PHE A 151 5.13 -15.07 6.00
C PHE A 151 4.43 -13.82 5.46
N CYS A 152 3.36 -13.44 6.13
CA CYS A 152 2.62 -12.21 5.86
C CYS A 152 3.40 -11.00 6.38
N SER A 153 3.63 -9.98 5.56
CA SER A 153 4.16 -8.69 6.02
C SER A 153 3.04 -7.79 6.56
N SER A 154 1.85 -7.92 5.97
CA SER A 154 0.65 -7.20 6.38
C SER A 154 -0.62 -7.98 6.08
N GLY A 155 -1.68 -7.66 6.79
CA GLY A 155 -3.04 -7.94 6.36
C GLY A 155 -4.07 -7.04 7.03
N GLY A 156 -5.33 -7.38 6.81
CA GLY A 156 -6.48 -6.79 7.46
C GLY A 156 -7.76 -7.07 6.69
N TYR A 157 -8.86 -6.53 7.17
CA TYR A 157 -10.14 -6.60 6.47
C TYR A 157 -10.26 -5.49 5.42
N SER A 158 -10.51 -5.87 4.16
CA SER A 158 -10.95 -4.96 3.11
C SER A 158 -12.43 -4.67 3.31
N HIS A 159 -12.75 -3.48 3.84
CA HIS A 159 -14.14 -3.08 4.04
C HIS A 159 -14.89 -2.85 2.72
N TRP A 160 -14.18 -2.56 1.63
CA TRP A 160 -14.75 -2.44 0.30
C TRP A 160 -15.23 -3.78 -0.26
N THR A 161 -14.37 -4.80 -0.22
CA THR A 161 -14.70 -6.12 -0.80
C THR A 161 -15.39 -7.07 0.17
N GLY A 162 -15.36 -6.77 1.47
CA GLY A 162 -15.88 -7.64 2.52
C GLY A 162 -15.03 -8.89 2.74
N LYS A 163 -13.72 -8.80 2.52
CA LYS A 163 -12.79 -9.95 2.57
C LYS A 163 -11.57 -9.65 3.43
N SER A 164 -11.03 -10.67 4.08
CA SER A 164 -9.70 -10.60 4.68
C SER A 164 -8.65 -10.65 3.56
N VAL A 165 -7.61 -9.84 3.70
CA VAL A 165 -6.55 -9.70 2.71
C VAL A 165 -5.18 -9.68 3.38
N ALA A 166 -4.17 -10.14 2.66
CA ALA A 166 -2.80 -10.20 3.15
C ALA A 166 -1.80 -9.89 2.03
N GLN A 167 -0.63 -9.40 2.42
CA GLN A 167 0.56 -9.39 1.58
C GLN A 167 1.59 -10.30 2.24
N ALA A 168 2.17 -11.22 1.48
CA ALA A 168 3.11 -12.21 1.98
C ALA A 168 4.29 -12.39 1.03
N PHE A 169 5.47 -12.64 1.58
CA PHE A 169 6.62 -13.00 0.77
C PHE A 169 6.56 -14.48 0.37
N VAL A 170 6.68 -14.75 -0.93
CA VAL A 170 6.58 -16.08 -1.53
C VAL A 170 7.85 -16.39 -2.33
N PRO A 171 8.48 -17.57 -2.18
CA PRO A 171 9.58 -18.00 -3.03
C PRO A 171 9.20 -17.95 -4.52
N VAL A 172 10.06 -17.40 -5.36
CA VAL A 172 9.71 -17.09 -6.76
C VAL A 172 9.32 -18.32 -7.58
N GLU A 173 9.89 -19.48 -7.26
CA GLU A 173 9.64 -20.75 -7.90
C GLU A 173 8.23 -21.30 -7.63
N LEU A 174 7.55 -20.80 -6.59
CA LEU A 174 6.17 -21.19 -6.25
C LEU A 174 5.13 -20.23 -6.82
N ILE A 175 5.54 -19.05 -7.28
CA ILE A 175 4.64 -18.02 -7.79
C ILE A 175 4.12 -18.43 -9.16
N ARG A 176 2.80 -18.58 -9.26
CA ARG A 176 2.06 -18.89 -10.49
C ARG A 176 0.65 -18.34 -10.40
N GLU A 177 0.03 -18.09 -11.54
CA GLU A 177 -1.37 -17.67 -11.59
C GLU A 177 -2.27 -18.66 -10.83
N GLY A 178 -3.20 -18.12 -10.06
CA GLY A 178 -4.12 -18.93 -9.25
C GLY A 178 -3.47 -19.69 -8.09
N LEU A 179 -2.23 -19.34 -7.69
CA LEU A 179 -1.58 -19.92 -6.52
C LEU A 179 -2.50 -19.92 -5.30
N GLU A 180 -2.67 -21.10 -4.69
CA GLU A 180 -3.40 -21.30 -3.44
C GLU A 180 -2.44 -21.78 -2.36
N GLY A 181 -2.75 -21.42 -1.11
CA GLY A 181 -2.06 -21.86 0.08
C GLY A 181 -2.97 -21.70 1.30
N GLU A 182 -2.37 -21.77 2.48
CA GLU A 182 -3.07 -21.51 3.73
C GLU A 182 -2.28 -20.50 4.56
N ILE A 183 -2.96 -19.53 5.18
CA ILE A 183 -2.36 -18.61 6.13
C ILE A 183 -2.84 -19.01 7.52
N GLU A 184 -1.89 -19.21 8.44
CA GLU A 184 -2.22 -19.61 9.80
C GLU A 184 -2.55 -18.39 10.66
N ILE A 185 -3.80 -18.28 11.09
CA ILE A 185 -4.29 -17.19 11.93
C ILE A 185 -4.62 -17.80 13.29
N LEU A 186 -3.90 -17.40 14.33
CA LEU A 186 -4.10 -17.87 15.71
C LEU A 186 -4.06 -19.41 15.85
N GLY A 187 -3.21 -20.08 15.07
CA GLY A 187 -3.06 -21.54 15.07
C GLY A 187 -4.01 -22.29 14.13
N GLU A 188 -4.92 -21.59 13.45
CA GLU A 188 -5.83 -22.18 12.47
C GLU A 188 -5.42 -21.83 11.05
N ARG A 189 -5.25 -22.84 10.19
CA ARG A 189 -4.96 -22.65 8.77
C ARG A 189 -6.21 -22.21 8.01
N ARG A 190 -6.15 -21.03 7.40
CA ARG A 190 -7.22 -20.46 6.56
C ARG A 190 -6.80 -20.51 5.10
N LYS A 191 -7.69 -20.94 4.21
CA LYS A 191 -7.41 -20.95 2.77
C LYS A 191 -7.10 -19.54 2.28
N ALA A 192 -6.12 -19.43 1.41
CA ALA A 192 -5.73 -18.17 0.80
C ALA A 192 -5.45 -18.37 -0.69
N ARG A 193 -5.91 -17.44 -1.52
CA ARG A 193 -5.64 -17.41 -2.96
C ARG A 193 -4.87 -16.14 -3.31
N MET A 194 -3.79 -16.29 -4.07
CA MET A 194 -3.02 -15.16 -4.56
C MET A 194 -3.87 -14.30 -5.51
N ALA A 195 -3.84 -13.00 -5.29
CA ALA A 195 -4.45 -11.99 -6.15
C ALA A 195 -3.37 -11.27 -6.96
N THR A 196 -3.61 -11.10 -8.26
CA THR A 196 -2.70 -10.41 -9.19
C THR A 196 -3.13 -8.98 -9.49
N GLU A 197 -4.38 -8.63 -9.20
CA GLU A 197 -4.97 -7.33 -9.46
C GLU A 197 -5.30 -6.61 -8.14
N PRO A 198 -5.25 -5.27 -8.10
CA PRO A 198 -5.86 -4.47 -7.04
C PRO A 198 -7.34 -4.82 -6.85
N LEU A 199 -7.80 -4.80 -5.60
CA LEU A 199 -9.21 -5.04 -5.27
C LEU A 199 -10.09 -3.85 -5.65
N TRP A 200 -9.49 -2.67 -5.75
CA TRP A 200 -10.16 -1.42 -6.07
C TRP A 200 -9.38 -0.67 -7.14
N ASP A 201 -10.09 -0.27 -8.21
CA ASP A 201 -9.67 0.70 -9.24
C ASP A 201 -8.18 0.56 -9.64
N ALA A 202 -7.89 -0.45 -10.46
CA ALA A 202 -6.53 -0.74 -10.92
C ALA A 202 -5.91 0.39 -11.76
N ASP A 203 -6.74 1.24 -12.37
CA ASP A 203 -6.34 2.27 -13.33
C ASP A 203 -6.07 3.64 -12.67
N GLY A 204 -6.54 3.85 -11.43
CA GLY A 204 -6.30 5.08 -10.67
C GLY A 204 -6.91 6.33 -11.33
N ALA A 205 -8.01 6.15 -12.07
CA ALA A 205 -8.63 7.19 -12.91
C ALA A 205 -9.37 8.26 -12.09
#